data_AF-A0A854QFW8-F1
#
_entry.id   AF-A0A854QFW8-F1
#
_cell.length_a   1.000
_cell.length_b   1.000
_cell.length_c   1.000
_cell.angle_alpha   90.00
_cell.angle_beta   90.00
_cell.angle_gamma   90.00
#
_symmetry.space_group_name_H-M   'P 1'
#
loop_
_entity.id
_entity.type
_entity.pdbx_description
1 polymer ?
#
loop_
_entity_poly.entity_id
_entity_poly.type
_entity_poly.pdbx_seq_one_letter_code
_entity_poly.pdbx_strand_id
1 'polypeptide(L)'
;MFIQAIDPFINYQQVINPPPVSSTQPTYFRFGIGDVSFFVLDCRSWRSAQPARPGANSTAGFGNRTMLGESQFMAVKEWAEEGTRDGKLLVLVSGVPITRNWSEGEDEMDSWGASGYLDEREEILEMLWSSGGAVIISGDHHEHATTLFPPPPTLPHLGSSSVIEFSTSPLSFFHQPWARQYIPHPDTDIPIHLQ
;
A
#
# COMPACT_ATOMS: atom_id res chain seq x y z
N MET A 1 15.32 -8.35 17.30
CA MET A 1 14.72 -7.00 17.47
C MET A 1 15.83 -5.99 17.24
N PHE A 2 15.73 -5.16 16.19
CA PHE A 2 16.82 -4.31 15.68
C PHE A 2 16.97 -3.00 16.48
N ILE A 3 17.43 -3.09 17.73
CA ILE A 3 17.52 -1.92 18.61
C ILE A 3 18.43 -0.81 18.05
N GLN A 4 19.43 -1.17 17.23
CA GLN A 4 20.33 -0.23 16.57
C GLN A 4 19.70 0.54 15.41
N ALA A 5 18.58 0.07 14.85
CA ALA A 5 17.86 0.77 13.80
C ALA A 5 16.88 1.82 14.34
N ILE A 6 16.54 1.75 15.63
CA ILE A 6 15.58 2.65 16.28
C ILE A 6 16.17 4.05 16.43
N ASP A 7 17.41 4.19 16.89
CA ASP A 7 18.04 5.51 17.09
C ASP A 7 18.12 6.32 15.79
N PRO A 8 18.60 5.78 14.65
CA PRO A 8 18.56 6.49 13.37
C PRO A 8 17.13 6.80 12.90
N PHE A 9 16.19 5.87 13.05
CA PHE A 9 14.78 6.12 12.71
C PHE A 9 14.23 7.31 13.49
N ILE A 10 14.43 7.34 14.81
CA ILE A 10 13.97 8.45 15.65
C ILE A 10 14.59 9.77 15.19
N ASN A 11 15.91 9.81 15.06
CA ASN A 11 16.64 11.05 14.82
C ASN A 11 16.47 11.62 13.39
N TYR A 12 16.35 10.76 12.38
CA TYR A 12 16.33 11.20 10.98
C TYR A 12 14.96 11.12 10.33
N GLN A 13 14.17 10.10 10.66
CA GLN A 13 12.89 9.85 9.99
C GLN A 13 11.74 10.37 10.85
N GLN A 14 11.69 10.05 12.15
CA GLN A 14 10.54 10.35 12.98
C GLN A 14 10.42 11.84 13.36
N VAL A 15 11.52 12.48 13.81
CA VAL A 15 11.48 13.84 14.35
C VAL A 15 11.05 14.90 13.32
N ILE A 16 11.26 14.64 12.02
CA ILE A 16 10.97 15.58 10.93
C ILE A 16 9.59 15.31 10.31
N ASN A 17 8.97 14.16 10.61
CA ASN A 17 7.67 13.82 10.06
C ASN A 17 6.57 14.77 10.60
N PRO A 18 5.52 15.02 9.80
CA PRO A 18 4.30 15.65 10.29
C PRO A 18 3.77 14.98 11.57
N PRO A 19 3.02 15.71 12.41
CA PRO A 19 2.40 15.14 13.60
C PRO A 19 1.57 13.90 13.27
N PRO A 20 1.63 12.84 14.10
CA PRO A 20 0.85 11.64 13.85
C PRO A 20 -0.64 11.91 13.98
N VAL A 21 -1.44 11.15 13.24
CA VAL A 21 -2.91 11.22 13.36
C VAL A 21 -3.36 10.74 14.74
N SER A 22 -2.68 9.73 15.29
CA SER A 22 -2.92 9.21 16.64
C SER A 22 -1.67 9.35 17.51
N SER A 23 -1.81 9.98 18.67
CA SER A 23 -0.73 10.06 19.66
C SER A 23 -0.40 8.70 20.29
N THR A 24 -1.34 7.75 20.28
CA THR A 24 -1.12 6.38 20.78
C THR A 24 -0.50 5.47 19.72
N GLN A 25 -0.54 5.86 18.45
CA GLN A 25 0.06 5.15 17.32
C GLN A 25 0.84 6.14 16.44
N PRO A 26 2.05 6.56 16.88
CA PRO A 26 2.73 7.74 16.34
C PRO A 26 3.46 7.54 15.01
N THR A 27 3.16 6.47 14.28
CA THR A 27 3.93 5.98 13.13
C THR A 27 3.22 6.18 11.80
N TYR A 28 1.94 6.54 11.79
CA TYR A 28 1.20 7.00 10.61
C TYR A 28 0.75 8.45 10.78
N PHE A 29 0.72 9.17 9.67
CA PHE A 29 0.39 10.59 9.65
C PHE A 29 -0.19 10.98 8.30
N ARG A 30 -0.79 12.16 8.25
CA ARG A 30 -1.34 12.74 7.02
C ARG A 30 -0.97 14.21 6.91
N PHE A 31 -0.81 14.70 5.70
CA PHE A 31 -0.48 16.10 5.42
C PHE A 31 -1.01 16.50 4.03
N GLY A 32 -1.01 17.79 3.74
CA GLY A 32 -1.45 18.30 2.44
C GLY A 32 -0.44 19.25 1.83
N ILE A 33 -0.34 19.25 0.51
CA ILE A 33 0.44 20.21 -0.28
C ILE A 33 -0.43 20.69 -1.42
N GLY A 34 -0.92 21.94 -1.36
CA GLY A 34 -1.89 22.46 -2.31
C GLY A 34 -3.15 21.58 -2.35
N ASP A 35 -3.57 21.20 -3.56
CA ASP A 35 -4.76 20.36 -3.80
C ASP A 35 -4.47 18.85 -3.72
N VAL A 36 -3.36 18.47 -3.08
CA VAL A 36 -2.96 17.08 -2.89
C VAL A 36 -2.99 16.72 -1.40
N SER A 37 -3.67 15.62 -1.08
CA SER A 37 -3.77 15.08 0.27
C SER A 37 -2.96 13.79 0.36
N PHE A 38 -2.07 13.71 1.34
CA PHE A 38 -1.20 12.55 1.56
C PHE A 38 -1.59 11.83 2.84
N PHE A 39 -1.61 10.50 2.80
CA PHE A 39 -1.65 9.66 3.99
C PHE A 39 -0.49 8.67 3.96
N VAL A 40 0.33 8.66 4.99
CA VAL A 40 1.49 7.78 5.13
C VAL A 40 1.14 6.68 6.11
N LEU A 41 1.17 5.44 5.61
CA LEU A 41 0.78 4.26 6.37
C LEU A 41 1.95 3.69 7.17
N ASP A 42 1.62 3.21 8.37
CA ASP A 42 2.37 2.15 9.03
C ASP A 42 1.81 0.79 8.57
N CYS A 43 2.65 -0.05 7.95
CA CYS A 43 2.29 -1.39 7.49
C CYS A 43 3.00 -2.49 8.30
N ARG A 44 3.48 -2.19 9.51
CA ARG A 44 4.29 -3.11 10.32
C ARG A 44 3.77 -3.27 11.76
N SER A 45 3.32 -2.20 12.40
CA SER A 45 3.05 -2.23 13.85
C SER A 45 1.81 -3.02 14.25
N TRP A 46 0.77 -3.03 13.41
CA TRP A 46 -0.56 -3.54 13.78
C TRP A 46 -1.06 -4.67 12.88
N ARG A 47 -0.22 -5.14 11.96
CA ARG A 47 -0.61 -6.21 11.05
C ARG A 47 -0.83 -7.52 11.80
N SER A 48 -1.83 -8.27 11.37
CA SER A 48 -2.04 -9.65 11.74
C SER A 48 -0.85 -10.50 11.32
N ALA A 49 -0.63 -11.64 11.98
CA ALA A 49 0.41 -12.59 11.58
C ALA A 49 0.25 -13.01 10.11
N GLN A 50 1.38 -13.11 9.39
CA GLN A 50 1.35 -13.49 7.98
C GLN A 50 0.68 -14.86 7.83
N PRO A 51 -0.18 -15.05 6.81
CA PRO A 51 -0.70 -16.37 6.52
C PRO A 51 0.44 -17.32 6.10
N ALA A 52 0.30 -18.61 6.38
CA ALA A 52 1.14 -19.61 5.71
C ALA A 52 0.86 -19.57 4.21
N ARG A 53 1.89 -19.79 3.37
CA ARG A 53 1.78 -19.82 1.91
C ARG A 53 1.47 -21.25 1.40
N PRO A 54 0.21 -21.61 1.11
CA PRO A 54 -0.11 -22.87 0.43
C PRO A 54 0.16 -22.73 -1.08
N GLY A 55 1.42 -22.88 -1.49
CA GLY A 55 1.81 -22.89 -2.90
C GLY A 55 1.69 -21.52 -3.61
N ALA A 56 1.87 -21.54 -4.94
CA ALA A 56 1.73 -20.36 -5.78
C ALA A 56 0.27 -19.90 -5.88
N ASN A 57 0.03 -18.59 -6.06
CA ASN A 57 -1.30 -17.98 -6.22
C ASN A 57 -2.23 -18.24 -5.03
N SER A 58 -1.65 -18.16 -3.83
CA SER A 58 -2.35 -18.49 -2.60
C SER A 58 -3.58 -17.60 -2.38
N THR A 59 -4.67 -18.17 -1.86
CA THR A 59 -5.84 -17.42 -1.37
C THR A 59 -5.77 -17.18 0.15
N ALA A 60 -4.63 -17.45 0.80
CA ALA A 60 -4.52 -17.40 2.26
C ALA A 60 -4.61 -15.99 2.86
N GLY A 61 -4.56 -14.95 2.02
CA GLY A 61 -4.75 -13.55 2.39
C GLY A 61 -6.19 -13.12 2.58
N PHE A 62 -7.14 -13.96 2.17
CA PHE A 62 -8.54 -13.79 2.54
C PHE A 62 -8.75 -14.31 3.97
N GLY A 63 -9.69 -13.71 4.70
CA GLY A 63 -10.13 -14.20 6.01
C GLY A 63 -9.91 -13.21 7.16
N ASN A 64 -10.44 -12.00 7.03
CA ASN A 64 -10.50 -10.97 8.09
C ASN A 64 -9.13 -10.72 8.75
N ARG A 65 -8.11 -10.54 7.90
CA ARG A 65 -6.75 -10.15 8.29
C ARG A 65 -6.62 -8.65 8.09
N THR A 66 -5.86 -8.01 8.97
CA THR A 66 -5.61 -6.57 8.89
C THR A 66 -4.11 -6.29 8.79
N MET A 67 -3.73 -5.34 7.94
CA MET A 67 -2.39 -4.74 7.87
C MET A 67 -2.29 -3.52 8.79
N LEU A 68 -3.34 -2.70 8.85
CA LEU A 68 -3.32 -1.41 9.54
C LEU A 68 -3.80 -1.47 10.99
N GLY A 69 -4.58 -2.49 11.34
CA GLY A 69 -5.42 -2.47 12.53
C GLY A 69 -6.60 -1.49 12.40
N GLU A 70 -7.56 -1.62 13.31
CA GLU A 70 -8.83 -0.89 13.25
C GLU A 70 -8.65 0.64 13.28
N SER A 71 -7.81 1.17 14.18
CA SER A 71 -7.69 2.61 14.36
C SER A 71 -7.11 3.33 13.14
N GLN A 72 -6.02 2.80 12.57
CA GLN A 72 -5.41 3.40 11.38
C GLN A 72 -6.29 3.19 10.15
N PHE A 73 -6.96 2.05 10.03
CA PHE A 73 -7.90 1.80 8.93
C PHE A 73 -9.06 2.80 8.93
N MET A 74 -9.64 3.09 10.10
CA MET A 74 -10.67 4.13 10.23
C MET A 74 -10.14 5.53 9.88
N ALA A 75 -8.91 5.86 10.31
CA ALA A 75 -8.29 7.13 9.95
C ALA A 75 -8.05 7.29 8.44
N VAL A 76 -7.75 6.19 7.72
CA VAL A 76 -7.65 6.18 6.25
C VAL A 76 -9.02 6.44 5.62
N LYS A 77 -10.09 5.82 6.12
CA LYS A 77 -11.47 6.06 5.65
C LYS A 77 -11.86 7.52 5.80
N GLU A 78 -11.68 8.09 6.99
CA GLU A 78 -11.95 9.50 7.27
C GLU A 78 -11.13 10.44 6.36
N TRP A 79 -9.85 10.14 6.15
CA TRP A 79 -9.00 10.93 5.26
C TRP A 79 -9.47 10.92 3.81
N ALA A 80 -9.88 9.75 3.28
CA ALA A 80 -10.34 9.65 1.91
C ALA A 80 -11.68 10.37 1.72
N GLU A 81 -12.61 10.24 2.67
CA GLU A 81 -13.88 10.97 2.67
C GLU A 81 -13.68 12.49 2.70
N GLU A 82 -12.81 12.98 3.59
CA GLU A 82 -12.47 14.40 3.68
C GLU A 82 -11.82 14.91 2.39
N GLY A 83 -10.82 14.21 1.87
CA GLY A 83 -10.14 14.61 0.64
C GLY A 83 -11.05 14.58 -0.59
N THR A 84 -11.96 13.60 -0.67
CA THR A 84 -12.98 13.53 -1.73
C THR A 84 -13.94 14.71 -1.67
N ARG A 85 -14.47 15.01 -0.47
CA ARG A 85 -15.37 16.14 -0.25
C ARG A 85 -14.72 17.47 -0.63
N ASP A 86 -13.42 17.60 -0.35
CA ASP A 86 -12.64 18.80 -0.63
C ASP A 86 -12.11 18.83 -2.09
N GLY A 87 -12.36 17.80 -2.90
CA GLY A 87 -11.92 17.70 -4.29
C GLY A 87 -10.40 17.56 -4.46
N LYS A 88 -9.70 16.98 -3.48
CA LYS A 88 -8.24 16.81 -3.49
C LYS A 88 -7.82 15.55 -4.23
N LEU A 89 -6.65 15.60 -4.86
CA LEU A 89 -5.96 14.39 -5.31
C LEU A 89 -5.47 13.61 -4.08
N LEU A 90 -5.89 12.36 -3.97
CA LEU A 90 -5.46 11.46 -2.90
C LEU A 90 -4.15 10.76 -3.27
N VAL A 91 -3.18 10.80 -2.37
CA VAL A 91 -1.92 10.05 -2.45
C VAL A 91 -1.75 9.20 -1.20
N LEU A 92 -1.82 7.88 -1.37
CA LEU A 92 -1.59 6.91 -0.31
C LEU A 92 -0.15 6.41 -0.37
N VAL A 93 0.62 6.60 0.69
CA VAL A 93 2.01 6.13 0.79
C VAL A 93 2.03 4.87 1.63
N SER A 94 2.40 3.75 1.02
CA SER A 94 2.45 2.43 1.65
C SER A 94 3.89 1.96 1.78
N GLY A 95 4.22 1.35 2.93
CA GLY A 95 5.55 0.77 3.15
C GLY A 95 5.82 -0.45 2.26
N VAL A 96 4.77 -1.18 1.90
CA VAL A 96 4.79 -2.43 1.10
C VAL A 96 3.81 -2.33 -0.07
N PRO A 97 3.96 -3.09 -1.16
CA PRO A 97 3.19 -2.90 -2.38
C PRO A 97 1.75 -3.37 -2.22
N ILE A 98 0.89 -2.68 -2.95
CA ILE A 98 -0.52 -2.98 -3.13
C ILE A 98 -0.70 -4.02 -4.23
N THR A 99 0.16 -4.05 -5.25
CA THR A 99 0.04 -4.99 -6.35
C THR A 99 0.16 -6.46 -5.93
N ARG A 100 -0.65 -7.30 -6.59
CA ARG A 100 -0.62 -8.76 -6.54
C ARG A 100 0.36 -9.38 -7.53
N ASN A 101 0.98 -8.58 -8.39
CA ASN A 101 1.92 -9.06 -9.39
C ASN A 101 3.26 -9.49 -8.79
N TRP A 102 3.47 -9.34 -7.49
CA TRP A 102 4.65 -9.90 -6.82
C TRP A 102 4.36 -11.26 -6.22
N SER A 103 4.14 -12.28 -7.06
CA SER A 103 3.51 -13.55 -6.66
C SER A 103 4.45 -14.76 -6.50
N GLU A 104 5.77 -14.58 -6.67
CA GLU A 104 6.72 -15.70 -6.62
C GLU A 104 7.76 -15.62 -5.49
N GLY A 105 7.86 -14.50 -4.78
CA GLY A 105 8.79 -14.33 -3.65
C GLY A 105 8.47 -15.21 -2.44
N GLU A 106 9.47 -15.51 -1.61
CA GLU A 106 9.26 -16.20 -0.32
C GLU A 106 8.51 -15.31 0.69
N ASP A 107 8.72 -13.99 0.59
CA ASP A 107 8.06 -12.97 1.42
C ASP A 107 6.78 -12.40 0.79
N GLU A 108 6.20 -13.11 -0.19
CA GLU A 108 4.93 -12.76 -0.85
C GLU A 108 3.86 -12.38 0.21
N MET A 109 3.68 -13.23 1.21
CA MET A 109 2.65 -13.07 2.24
C MET A 109 2.85 -11.86 3.19
N ASP A 110 3.95 -11.12 3.03
CA ASP A 110 4.34 -9.97 3.85
C ASP A 110 3.77 -8.63 3.37
N SER A 111 3.22 -8.57 2.15
CA SER A 111 2.64 -7.35 1.55
C SER A 111 1.13 -7.46 1.32
N TRP A 112 0.51 -6.38 0.82
CA TRP A 112 -0.94 -6.32 0.63
C TRP A 112 -1.43 -7.25 -0.47
N GLY A 113 -0.85 -7.12 -1.67
CA GLY A 113 -1.36 -7.76 -2.88
C GLY A 113 -0.83 -9.18 -3.12
N ALA A 114 0.29 -9.50 -2.52
CA ALA A 114 0.92 -10.81 -2.57
C ALA A 114 0.20 -11.79 -1.60
N SER A 115 -1.13 -11.73 -1.60
CA SER A 115 -2.02 -12.61 -0.86
C SER A 115 -1.87 -12.59 0.67
N GLY A 116 -1.42 -11.48 1.28
CA GLY A 116 -1.35 -11.36 2.74
C GLY A 116 -2.63 -10.83 3.39
N TYR A 117 -3.20 -9.78 2.80
CA TYR A 117 -4.24 -8.94 3.42
C TYR A 117 -5.27 -8.45 2.38
N LEU A 118 -5.86 -9.40 1.64
CA LEU A 118 -6.63 -9.12 0.42
C LEU A 118 -7.97 -8.44 0.70
N ASP A 119 -8.64 -8.78 1.81
CA ASP A 119 -9.93 -8.17 2.18
C ASP A 119 -9.76 -6.65 2.46
N GLU A 120 -8.83 -6.30 3.36
CA GLU A 120 -8.56 -4.89 3.71
C GLU A 120 -7.99 -4.11 2.52
N ARG A 121 -7.19 -4.76 1.67
CA ARG A 121 -6.72 -4.18 0.40
C ARG A 121 -7.89 -3.80 -0.51
N GLU A 122 -8.86 -4.70 -0.69
CA GLU A 122 -10.01 -4.45 -1.56
C GLU A 122 -10.87 -3.29 -1.02
N GLU A 123 -11.11 -3.24 0.29
CA GLU A 123 -11.82 -2.11 0.91
C GLU A 123 -11.12 -0.77 0.67
N ILE A 124 -9.78 -0.74 0.74
CA ILE A 124 -9.00 0.47 0.42
C ILE A 124 -9.17 0.84 -1.05
N LEU A 125 -9.06 -0.11 -1.97
CA LEU A 125 -9.21 0.16 -3.40
C LEU A 125 -10.62 0.65 -3.74
N GLU A 126 -11.67 0.02 -3.20
CA GLU A 126 -13.06 0.44 -3.36
C GLU A 126 -13.29 1.88 -2.92
N MET A 127 -12.74 2.25 -1.76
CA MET A 127 -12.79 3.60 -1.24
C MET A 127 -12.08 4.59 -2.17
N LEU A 128 -10.88 4.26 -2.66
CA LEU A 128 -10.13 5.14 -3.57
C LEU A 128 -10.80 5.28 -4.94
N TRP A 129 -11.38 4.21 -5.49
CA TRP A 129 -12.18 4.28 -6.72
C TRP A 129 -13.41 5.17 -6.54
N SER A 130 -14.08 5.07 -5.38
CA SER A 130 -15.22 5.91 -5.02
C SER A 130 -14.85 7.37 -4.83
N SER A 131 -13.58 7.65 -4.51
CA SER A 131 -13.02 9.00 -4.37
C SER A 131 -12.69 9.66 -5.72
N GLY A 132 -12.90 8.97 -6.85
CA GLY A 132 -12.52 9.46 -8.18
C GLY A 132 -11.13 9.01 -8.64
N GLY A 133 -10.53 8.03 -7.98
CA GLY A 133 -9.18 7.53 -8.24
C GLY A 133 -8.14 8.12 -7.29
N ALA A 134 -6.94 7.53 -7.30
CA ALA A 134 -5.84 7.93 -6.42
C ALA A 134 -4.48 7.50 -6.96
N VAL A 135 -3.43 8.08 -6.38
CA VAL A 135 -2.05 7.60 -6.58
C VAL A 135 -1.59 6.86 -5.34
N ILE A 136 -0.90 5.74 -5.54
CA ILE A 136 -0.22 5.00 -4.49
C ILE A 136 1.29 5.07 -4.74
N ILE A 137 2.04 5.34 -3.69
CA ILE A 137 3.51 5.25 -3.70
C ILE A 137 3.88 4.12 -2.75
N SER A 138 4.60 3.11 -3.25
CA SER A 138 5.02 1.96 -2.45
C SER A 138 6.52 1.67 -2.54
N GLY A 139 7.00 0.77 -1.67
CA GLY A 139 8.42 0.40 -1.53
C GLY A 139 8.62 -1.09 -1.20
N ASP A 140 9.71 -1.41 -0.47
CA ASP A 140 10.10 -2.74 0.04
C ASP A 140 10.63 -3.76 -0.98
N HIS A 141 10.15 -3.75 -2.23
CA HIS A 141 10.43 -4.85 -3.17
C HIS A 141 11.71 -4.75 -3.99
N HIS A 142 12.45 -3.64 -3.88
CA HIS A 142 13.73 -3.46 -4.57
C HIS A 142 13.63 -3.58 -6.09
N GLU A 143 12.45 -3.36 -6.66
CA GLU A 143 12.15 -3.32 -8.09
C GLU A 143 11.18 -2.18 -8.37
N HIS A 144 11.38 -1.49 -9.50
CA HIS A 144 10.45 -0.48 -9.98
C HIS A 144 9.36 -1.14 -10.83
N ALA A 145 8.11 -0.87 -10.48
CA ALA A 145 6.96 -1.30 -11.24
C ALA A 145 5.86 -0.23 -11.16
N THR A 146 5.08 -0.12 -12.23
CA THR A 146 3.88 0.70 -12.25
C THR A 146 2.67 -0.19 -12.51
N THR A 147 1.71 -0.18 -11.60
CA THR A 147 0.51 -1.03 -11.65
C THR A 147 -0.74 -0.16 -11.70
N LEU A 148 -1.66 -0.47 -12.61
CA LEU A 148 -2.99 0.11 -12.67
C LEU A 148 -4.00 -0.83 -12.01
N PHE A 149 -4.82 -0.28 -11.12
CA PHE A 149 -5.98 -0.96 -10.54
C PHE A 149 -7.25 -0.29 -11.09
N PRO A 150 -7.83 -0.83 -12.17
CA PRO A 150 -9.10 -0.33 -12.69
C PRO A 150 -10.24 -0.70 -11.73
N PRO A 151 -11.27 0.15 -11.61
CA PRO A 151 -12.47 -0.23 -10.87
C PRO A 151 -13.17 -1.45 -11.52
N PRO A 152 -13.86 -2.29 -10.74
CA PRO A 152 -14.61 -3.43 -11.27
C PRO A 152 -15.70 -2.97 -12.27
N PRO A 153 -15.92 -3.70 -13.39
CA PRO A 153 -16.92 -3.33 -14.39
C PRO A 153 -18.36 -3.26 -13.88
N THR A 154 -18.62 -3.90 -12.74
CA THR A 154 -19.95 -4.10 -12.16
C THR A 154 -20.42 -2.96 -11.28
N LEU A 155 -19.54 -2.03 -10.91
CA LEU A 155 -19.85 -0.92 -10.02
C LEU A 155 -19.93 0.40 -10.82
N PRO A 156 -20.87 1.30 -10.49
CA PRO A 156 -21.02 2.59 -11.15
C PRO A 156 -19.89 3.55 -10.72
N HIS A 157 -18.68 3.31 -11.22
CA HIS A 157 -17.55 4.20 -11.06
C HIS A 157 -17.43 5.12 -12.28
N LEU A 158 -16.97 6.35 -12.08
CA LEU A 158 -16.61 7.23 -13.19
C LEU A 158 -15.46 6.57 -13.95
N GLY A 159 -15.49 6.56 -15.29
CA GLY A 159 -14.45 5.93 -16.12
C GLY A 159 -13.03 6.50 -15.94
N SER A 160 -12.85 7.52 -15.10
CA SER A 160 -11.57 8.11 -14.68
C SER A 160 -11.11 7.70 -13.27
N SER A 161 -11.82 6.79 -12.59
CA SER A 161 -11.59 6.45 -11.17
C SER A 161 -10.44 5.47 -10.89
N SER A 162 -9.58 5.15 -11.85
CA SER A 162 -8.52 4.16 -11.62
C SER A 162 -7.52 4.60 -10.55
N VAL A 163 -6.97 3.62 -9.83
CA VAL A 163 -5.85 3.84 -8.91
C VAL A 163 -4.56 3.41 -9.60
N ILE A 164 -3.50 4.20 -9.44
CA ILE A 164 -2.19 3.89 -10.02
C ILE A 164 -1.17 3.79 -8.89
N GLU A 165 -0.48 2.65 -8.80
CA GLU A 165 0.65 2.46 -7.91
C GLU A 165 1.97 2.65 -8.66
N PHE A 166 2.86 3.42 -8.04
CA PHE A 166 4.28 3.50 -8.38
C PHE A 166 5.10 2.85 -7.25
N SER A 167 5.73 1.71 -7.53
CA SER A 167 6.76 1.14 -6.65
C SER A 167 8.07 1.92 -6.85
N THR A 168 8.52 2.60 -5.81
CA THR A 168 9.66 3.54 -5.82
C THR A 168 10.89 2.99 -5.12
N SER A 169 11.02 1.66 -5.06
CA SER A 169 12.11 1.02 -4.33
C SER A 169 13.49 1.46 -4.88
N PRO A 170 14.46 1.80 -4.00
CA PRO A 170 15.74 2.31 -4.44
C PRO A 170 16.54 1.25 -5.21
N LEU A 171 16.80 1.50 -6.49
CA LEU A 171 17.61 0.63 -7.36
C LEU A 171 19.06 0.45 -6.85
N SER A 172 19.55 1.35 -5.99
CA SER A 172 20.97 1.47 -5.65
C SER A 172 21.42 0.76 -4.37
N PHE A 173 20.54 0.14 -3.60
CA PHE A 173 20.90 -0.41 -2.28
C PHE A 173 20.92 -1.94 -2.18
N PHE A 174 20.45 -2.67 -3.21
CA PHE A 174 20.32 -4.13 -3.13
C PHE A 174 20.69 -4.85 -4.43
N HIS A 175 21.12 -6.10 -4.29
CA HIS A 175 21.29 -7.01 -5.41
C HIS A 175 19.92 -7.38 -5.97
N GLN A 176 19.62 -6.94 -7.19
CA GLN A 176 18.43 -7.42 -7.91
C GLN A 176 18.73 -8.79 -8.52
N PRO A 177 17.97 -9.84 -8.18
CA PRO A 177 18.13 -11.14 -8.81
C PRO A 177 17.83 -11.04 -10.32
N TRP A 178 18.53 -11.85 -11.12
CA TRP A 178 18.33 -11.90 -12.57
C TRP A 178 16.92 -12.39 -12.96
N ALA A 179 16.32 -13.23 -12.12
CA ALA A 179 14.92 -13.61 -12.25
C ALA A 179 14.05 -12.58 -11.50
N ARG A 180 13.15 -11.93 -12.23
CA ARG A 180 12.18 -10.99 -11.65
C ARG A 180 11.08 -11.76 -10.93
N GLN A 181 10.65 -11.22 -9.80
CA GLN A 181 9.52 -11.77 -9.02
C GLN A 181 8.21 -11.02 -9.30
N TYR A 182 8.28 -9.93 -10.07
CA TYR A 182 7.12 -9.25 -10.61
C TYR A 182 6.61 -10.00 -11.85
N ILE A 183 5.54 -10.76 -11.68
CA ILE A 183 4.90 -11.54 -12.73
C ILE A 183 3.43 -11.11 -12.78
N PRO A 184 2.92 -10.69 -13.96
CA PRO A 184 1.52 -10.35 -14.12
C PRO A 184 0.65 -11.52 -13.66
N HIS A 185 -0.15 -11.33 -12.61
CA HIS A 185 -0.86 -12.43 -11.97
C HIS A 185 -2.39 -12.30 -12.15
N PRO A 186 -3.09 -11.30 -11.59
CA PRO A 186 -4.51 -11.10 -11.89
C PRO A 186 -4.75 -9.92 -12.86
N ASP A 187 -5.83 -10.02 -13.64
CA ASP A 187 -6.30 -8.95 -14.53
C ASP A 187 -6.73 -7.67 -13.77
N THR A 188 -6.86 -7.75 -12.44
CA THR A 188 -7.16 -6.62 -11.54
C THR A 188 -5.94 -5.73 -11.28
N ASP A 189 -4.74 -6.24 -11.56
CA ASP A 189 -3.48 -5.58 -11.26
C ASP A 189 -2.70 -5.47 -12.57
N ILE A 190 -3.03 -4.47 -13.38
CA ILE A 190 -2.53 -4.38 -14.74
C ILE A 190 -1.15 -3.71 -14.73
N PRO A 191 -0.06 -4.39 -15.10
CA PRO A 191 1.25 -3.75 -15.20
C PRO A 191 1.27 -2.79 -16.39
N ILE A 192 1.60 -1.53 -16.12
CA ILE A 192 1.78 -0.50 -17.16
C ILE A 192 3.25 -0.46 -17.60
N HIS A 193 4.18 -0.60 -16.65
CA HIS A 193 5.61 -0.50 -16.93
C HIS A 193 6.42 -1.38 -15.98
N LEU A 194 7.43 -2.05 -16.55
CA LEU A 194 8.37 -2.95 -15.88
C LEU A 194 9.78 -2.54 -16.32
N GLN A 195 10.71 -2.34 -15.37
CA GLN A 195 12.14 -2.09 -15.66
C GLN A 195 13.04 -3.13 -15.00
#